data_AF-A0A971KNW2-F1
#
_entry.id   AF-A0A971KNW2-F1
#
_cell.length_a   1.000
_cell.length_b   1.000
_cell.length_c   1.000
_cell.angle_alpha   90.00
_cell.angle_beta   90.00
_cell.angle_gamma   90.00
#
_symmetry.space_group_name_H-M   'P 1'
#
loop_
_entity.id
_entity.type
_entity.pdbx_description
1 polymer ?
#
loop_
_entity_poly.entity_id
_entity_poly.type
_entity_poly.pdbx_seq_one_letter_code
_entity_poly.pdbx_strand_id
1 'polypeptide(L)'
;MAFTYDLSTEIRPTSGPPGGTITLTAKFSNASEPVVKAFATVRMYGYFIALRKKADDTFEYTGTIPYEAPPGRYEIAVYGKAEDGTSGPEKKISFQVG
;
A
#
# COMPACT_ATOMS: atom_id res chain seq x y z
N MET A 1 11.02 6.81 -20.55
CA MET A 1 9.98 7.71 -20.02
C MET A 1 9.86 7.43 -18.53
N ALA A 2 9.62 8.43 -17.68
CA ALA A 2 9.39 8.16 -16.27
C ALA A 2 7.99 7.57 -16.10
N PHE A 3 7.86 6.45 -15.39
CA PHE A 3 6.56 5.85 -15.10
C PHE A 3 5.80 6.75 -14.12
N THR A 4 4.82 7.49 -14.64
CA THR A 4 3.99 8.41 -13.87
C THR A 4 2.55 7.92 -13.81
N TYR A 5 1.94 8.06 -12.63
CA TYR A 5 0.53 7.80 -12.40
C TYR A 5 0.05 8.62 -11.20
N ASP A 6 -1.25 8.83 -11.12
CA ASP A 6 -1.91 9.36 -9.94
C ASP A 6 -2.26 8.21 -9.00
N LEU A 7 -1.79 8.29 -7.76
CA LEU A 7 -1.96 7.25 -6.75
C LEU A 7 -2.79 7.77 -5.58
N SER A 8 -3.97 7.17 -5.44
CA SER A 8 -4.88 7.37 -4.31
C SER A 8 -4.83 6.16 -3.40
N THR A 9 -4.35 6.35 -2.18
CA THR A 9 -4.28 5.30 -1.16
C THR A 9 -5.22 5.62 -0.01
N GLU A 10 -6.03 4.65 0.38
CA GLU A 10 -6.89 4.73 1.56
C GLU A 10 -6.61 3.51 2.45
N ILE A 11 -6.46 3.73 3.76
CA ILE A 11 -6.37 2.66 4.75
C ILE A 11 -7.52 2.78 5.75
N ARG A 12 -8.21 1.68 5.98
CA ARG A 12 -9.35 1.60 6.90
C ARG A 12 -9.25 0.34 7.78
N PRO A 13 -9.34 0.47 9.11
CA PRO A 13 -9.27 1.72 9.86
C PRO A 13 -7.88 2.39 9.74
N THR A 14 -7.73 3.65 10.16
CA THR A 14 -6.43 4.34 10.23
C THR A 14 -5.68 4.06 11.53
N SER A 15 -6.35 3.43 12.50
CA SER A 15 -5.76 2.97 13.75
C SER A 15 -6.43 1.68 14.23
N GLY A 16 -5.70 0.86 15.00
CA GLY A 16 -6.23 -0.38 15.55
C GLY A 16 -5.25 -1.11 16.47
N PRO A 17 -5.73 -2.06 17.28
CA PRO A 17 -4.88 -2.86 18.15
C PRO A 17 -4.09 -3.94 17.38
N PRO A 18 -3.01 -4.50 17.96
CA PRO A 18 -2.38 -5.72 17.46
C PRO A 18 -3.41 -6.84 17.30
N GLY A 19 -3.37 -7.57 16.18
CA GLY A 19 -4.41 -8.53 15.81
C GLY A 19 -5.66 -7.91 15.16
N GLY A 20 -5.71 -6.59 15.00
CA GLY A 20 -6.78 -5.90 14.26
C GLY A 20 -6.68 -6.13 12.75
N THR A 21 -7.83 -6.16 12.08
CA THR A 21 -7.89 -6.24 10.61
C THR A 21 -7.78 -4.85 10.00
N ILE A 22 -6.95 -4.71 8.98
CA ILE A 22 -6.81 -3.51 8.17
C ILE A 22 -7.09 -3.82 6.71
N THR A 23 -7.70 -2.87 6.02
CA THR A 23 -7.89 -2.88 4.58
C THR A 23 -7.16 -1.68 4.00
N LEU A 24 -6.19 -1.96 3.13
CA LEU A 24 -5.45 -0.99 2.37
C LEU A 24 -5.90 -1.05 0.92
N THR A 25 -6.46 0.05 0.42
CA THR A 25 -6.90 0.20 -0.96
C THR A 25 -5.99 1.19 -1.67
N ALA A 26 -5.44 0.80 -2.80
CA ALA A 26 -4.63 1.64 -3.67
C ALA A 26 -5.29 1.71 -5.04
N LYS A 27 -5.66 2.91 -5.46
CA LYS A 27 -6.24 3.19 -6.78
C LYS A 27 -5.24 3.98 -7.60
N PHE A 28 -4.95 3.46 -8.78
CA PHE A 28 -4.10 4.08 -9.77
C PHE A 28 -4.98 4.75 -10.83
N SER A 29 -4.58 5.90 -11.35
CA SER A 29 -5.33 6.65 -12.36
C SER A 29 -4.37 7.45 -13.23
N ASN A 30 -4.74 7.74 -14.47
CA ASN A 30 -3.88 8.46 -15.43
C ASN A 30 -2.45 7.89 -15.51
N ALA A 31 -2.32 6.56 -15.47
CA ALA A 31 -1.02 5.93 -15.56
C ALA A 31 -0.52 5.99 -17.00
N SER A 32 0.72 6.44 -17.20
CA SER A 32 1.35 6.44 -18.52
C SER A 32 1.50 5.04 -19.10
N GLU A 33 1.58 4.03 -18.24
CA GLU A 33 1.66 2.61 -18.56
C GLU A 33 0.75 1.80 -17.61
N PRO A 34 0.30 0.59 -17.99
CA PRO A 34 -0.53 -0.23 -17.12
C PRO A 34 0.23 -0.67 -15.86
N VAL A 35 -0.36 -0.41 -14.69
CA VAL A 35 0.15 -0.92 -13.41
C VAL A 35 -0.21 -2.39 -13.30
N VAL A 36 0.81 -3.26 -13.36
CA VAL A 36 0.61 -4.71 -13.24
C VAL A 36 0.71 -5.20 -11.79
N LYS A 37 1.49 -4.52 -10.95
CA LYS A 37 1.74 -4.92 -9.56
C LYS A 37 1.73 -3.71 -8.64
N ALA A 38 1.15 -3.85 -7.45
CA ALA A 38 1.21 -2.84 -6.40
C ALA A 38 1.80 -3.44 -5.13
N PHE A 39 2.65 -2.66 -4.47
CA PHE A 39 3.33 -3.03 -3.24
C PHE A 39 3.13 -1.94 -2.19
N ALA A 40 2.98 -2.37 -0.94
CA ALA A 40 3.04 -1.54 0.23
C ALA A 40 4.24 -1.97 1.07
N THR A 41 5.02 -1.01 1.55
CA THR A 41 6.15 -1.28 2.42
C THR A 41 6.04 -0.49 3.71
N VAL A 42 6.33 -1.13 4.83
CA VAL A 42 6.40 -0.51 6.14
C VAL A 42 7.87 -0.26 6.46
N ARG A 43 8.37 0.94 6.16
CA ARG A 43 9.82 1.25 6.22
C ARG A 43 10.44 0.97 7.59
N MET A 44 9.68 1.20 8.66
CA MET A 44 10.15 0.99 10.03
C MET A 44 10.47 -0.47 10.36
N TYR A 45 9.84 -1.43 9.67
CA TYR A 45 9.97 -2.87 9.92
C TYR A 45 10.49 -3.66 8.72
N GLY A 46 10.77 -3.01 7.59
CA GLY A 46 11.14 -3.70 6.34
C GLY A 46 10.06 -4.66 5.85
N TYR A 47 8.79 -4.45 6.25
CA TYR A 47 7.70 -5.34 5.88
C TYR A 47 7.23 -5.01 4.47
N PHE A 48 7.11 -6.01 3.59
CA PHE A 48 6.66 -5.84 2.21
C PHE A 48 5.35 -6.61 2.00
N ILE A 49 4.36 -5.89 1.49
CA ILE A 49 3.01 -6.38 1.28
C ILE A 49 2.72 -6.22 -0.22
N ALA A 50 2.41 -7.33 -0.89
CA ALA A 50 1.87 -7.26 -2.24
C ALA A 50 0.36 -7.03 -2.17
N LEU A 51 -0.13 -5.97 -2.79
CA LEU A 51 -1.57 -5.75 -2.92
C LEU A 51 -2.11 -6.61 -4.06
N ARG A 52 -3.33 -7.12 -3.89
CA ARG A 52 -4.01 -7.90 -4.92
C ARG A 52 -4.84 -6.99 -5.81
N LYS A 53 -4.81 -7.23 -7.12
CA LYS A 53 -5.67 -6.52 -8.06
C LYS A 53 -7.13 -6.90 -7.79
N LYS A 54 -7.99 -5.91 -7.55
CA LYS A 54 -9.42 -6.07 -7.26
C LYS A 54 -10.29 -5.73 -8.47
N ALA A 55 -9.95 -4.66 -9.18
CA ALA A 55 -10.60 -4.18 -10.40
C ALA A 55 -9.60 -3.37 -11.24
N ASP A 56 -9.90 -3.08 -12.51
CA ASP A 56 -9.12 -2.32 -13.51
C ASP A 56 -7.77 -1.76 -13.03
N ASP A 57 -7.82 -0.67 -12.24
CA ASP A 57 -6.66 0.03 -11.65
C ASP A 57 -6.73 0.12 -10.12
N THR A 58 -7.52 -0.75 -9.49
CA THR A 58 -7.69 -0.79 -8.03
C THR A 58 -7.07 -2.05 -7.45
N PHE A 59 -6.18 -1.85 -6.49
CA PHE A 59 -5.51 -2.88 -5.75
C PHE A 59 -5.93 -2.80 -4.29
N GLU A 60 -6.12 -3.94 -3.65
CA GLU A 60 -6.54 -4.04 -2.26
C GLU A 60 -5.68 -5.06 -1.54
N TYR A 61 -5.37 -4.76 -0.30
CA TYR A 61 -4.80 -5.68 0.65
C TYR A 61 -5.65 -5.67 1.92
N THR A 62 -6.14 -6.83 2.29
CA THR A 62 -6.78 -7.04 3.59
C THR A 62 -5.88 -7.97 4.38
N GLY A 63 -5.46 -7.51 5.54
CA GLY A 63 -4.55 -8.25 6.40
C GLY A 63 -4.76 -7.92 7.86
N THR A 64 -4.04 -8.64 8.71
CA THR A 64 -4.13 -8.47 10.15
C THR A 64 -2.81 -7.88 10.65
N ILE A 65 -2.91 -6.93 11.57
CA ILE A 65 -1.75 -6.36 12.26
C ILE A 65 -1.12 -7.49 13.07
N PRO A 66 0.20 -7.74 12.95
CA PRO A 66 0.86 -8.75 13.76
C PRO A 66 0.61 -8.51 15.25
N TYR A 67 0.31 -9.57 16.01
CA TYR A 67 0.07 -9.46 17.46
C TYR A 67 1.30 -8.91 18.22
N GLU A 68 2.49 -9.12 17.67
CA GLU A 68 3.76 -8.66 18.22
C GLU A 68 4.13 -7.23 17.77
N ALA A 69 3.27 -6.57 16.98
CA ALA A 69 3.52 -5.21 16.52
C ALA A 69 3.46 -4.23 17.71
N PRO A 70 4.57 -3.51 18.02
CA PRO A 70 4.55 -2.51 19.08
C PRO A 70 3.52 -1.41 18.82
N PRO A 71 2.90 -0.83 19.86
CA PRO A 71 2.07 0.35 19.70
C PRO A 71 2.93 1.51 19.17
N GLY A 72 2.40 2.27 18.23
CA GLY A 72 3.15 3.35 17.59
C GLY A 72 2.59 3.76 16.23
N ARG A 73 3.25 4.74 15.62
CA ARG A 73 2.89 5.25 14.28
C ARG A 73 3.75 4.56 13.22
N TYR A 74 3.08 3.91 12.28
CA TYR A 74 3.67 3.16 11.19
C TYR A 74 3.49 3.94 9.89
N GLU A 75 4.59 4.24 9.21
CA GLU A 75 4.56 4.81 7.85
C GLU A 75 4.55 3.67 6.83
N ILE A 76 3.48 3.61 6.04
CA ILE A 76 3.28 2.65 4.96
C ILE A 76 3.45 3.41 3.66
N ALA A 77 4.43 3.03 2.85
CA ALA A 77 4.62 3.57 1.51
C ALA A 77 4.04 2.60 0.48
N VAL A 78 3.15 3.07 -0.37
CA VAL A 78 2.50 2.28 -1.42
C VAL A 78 3.02 2.75 -2.77
N TYR A 79 3.36 1.81 -3.65
CA TYR A 79 3.81 2.12 -5.00
C TYR A 79 3.39 1.01 -5.96
N GLY A 80 3.06 1.41 -7.18
CA GLY A 80 2.84 0.55 -8.34
C GLY A 80 4.12 0.30 -9.11
N LYS A 81 4.18 -0.86 -9.77
CA LYS A 81 5.17 -1.25 -10.77
C LYS A 81 4.50 -1.51 -12.11
N ALA A 82 5.13 -1.01 -13.16
CA ALA A 82 4.81 -1.30 -14.55
C ALA A 82 5.32 -2.70 -14.95
N GLU A 83 4.93 -3.16 -16.15
CA GLU A 83 5.27 -4.48 -16.67
C GLU A 83 6.77 -4.66 -16.90
N ASP A 84 7.45 -3.58 -17.26
CA ASP A 84 8.90 -3.48 -17.41
C ASP A 84 9.67 -3.55 -16.06
N GLY A 85 8.94 -3.55 -14.94
CA GLY A 85 9.50 -3.53 -13.58
C GLY A 85 9.81 -2.13 -13.05
N THR A 86 9.53 -1.06 -13.81
CA THR A 86 9.72 0.32 -13.37
C THR A 86 8.77 0.63 -12.22
N SER A 87 9.35 1.17 -11.13
CA SER A 87 8.59 1.59 -9.96
C SER A 87 8.18 3.05 -10.14
N GLY A 88 6.89 3.34 -9.98
CA GLY A 88 6.41 4.72 -10.10
C GLY A 88 6.41 5.46 -8.76
N PRO A 89 5.72 6.61 -8.68
CA PRO A 89 5.70 7.43 -7.47
C PRO A 89 5.10 6.69 -6.27
N GLU A 90 5.79 6.70 -5.14
CA GLU A 90 5.28 6.14 -3.89
C GLU A 90 4.42 7.15 -3.12
N LYS A 91 3.33 6.67 -2.51
CA LYS A 91 2.45 7.43 -1.63
C LYS A 91 2.60 6.91 -0.21
N LYS A 92 2.90 7.82 0.71
CA LYS A 92 3.04 7.50 2.13
C LYS A 92 1.75 7.76 2.87
N ILE A 93 1.31 6.78 3.64
CA ILE A 93 0.20 6.90 4.58
C ILE A 93 0.70 6.50 5.96
N SER A 94 0.06 7.02 7.00
CA SER A 94 0.37 6.65 8.37
C SER A 94 -0.76 5.85 8.99
N PHE A 95 -0.41 4.75 9.62
CA PHE A 95 -1.30 3.92 10.42
C PHE A 95 -0.86 3.94 11.88
N GLN A 96 -1.80 3.93 12.82
CA GLN A 96 -1.48 3.93 14.25
C GLN A 96 -1.87 2.61 14.90
N VAL A 97 -0.89 1.88 15.42
CA VAL A 97 -1.12 0.72 16.28
C VAL A 97 -1.32 1.23 17.71
N GLY A 98 -2.45 0.88 18.30
CA GLY A 98 -2.84 1.26 19.66
C GLY A 98 -2.50 0.22 20.72
#